data_AF-T1BRK2-F1
#
_entry.id   AF-T1BRK2-F1
#
_cell.length_a   1.000
_cell.length_b   1.000
_cell.length_c   1.000
_cell.angle_alpha   90.00
_cell.angle_beta   90.00
_cell.angle_gamma   90.00
#
_symmetry.space_group_name_H-M   'P 1'
#
loop_
_entity.id
_entity.type
_entity.pdbx_description
1 polymer ?
#
loop_
_entity_poly.entity_id
_entity_poly.type
_entity_poly.pdbx_seq_one_letter_code
_entity_poly.pdbx_strand_id
1 'polypeptide(L)'
;AFGEVGPEDIVQGRVDGAIMGHWDDLETILALQRAKIPVVVTSHLQENIPFMQVVPDDYAMGVLAAEHLASKGFRTFAYYGMSEATSVSWDRLRRAGFVDTLKKLNHPVHIYENPVPDWWRFQNDQQQKNLRRWLKNLPKPFALFACLDRFAYEAIRLAREEGLMMPEDMAVCGVDNS
;
A
#
# COMPACT_ATOMS: atom_id res chain seq x y z
N ALA A 1 -20.97 11.75 -20.43
CA ALA A 1 -19.53 11.59 -20.61
C ALA A 1 -18.87 12.79 -19.97
N PHE A 2 -18.21 12.62 -18.83
CA PHE A 2 -17.39 13.69 -18.27
C PHE A 2 -16.12 13.73 -19.12
N GLY A 3 -15.89 14.85 -19.81
CA GLY A 3 -14.66 15.05 -20.58
C GLY A 3 -13.47 15.07 -19.62
N GLU A 4 -12.29 14.70 -20.13
CA GLU A 4 -11.05 14.96 -19.40
C GLU A 4 -10.93 16.48 -19.19
N VAL A 5 -10.93 16.89 -17.92
CA VAL A 5 -10.78 18.30 -17.53
C VAL A 5 -9.29 18.54 -17.34
N GLY A 6 -8.71 19.39 -18.19
CA GLY A 6 -7.29 19.76 -18.09
C GLY A 6 -7.05 20.91 -17.10
N PRO A 7 -5.78 21.16 -16.71
CA PRO A 7 -5.40 22.33 -15.91
C PRO A 7 -5.89 23.66 -16.51
N GLU A 8 -5.97 23.77 -17.84
CA GLU A 8 -6.52 24.93 -18.54
C GLU A 8 -8.02 25.19 -18.30
N ASP A 9 -8.86 24.16 -18.14
CA ASP A 9 -10.30 24.30 -17.91
C ASP A 9 -10.60 24.80 -16.48
N ILE A 10 -9.73 24.43 -15.54
CA ILE A 10 -9.76 24.87 -14.15
C ILE A 10 -9.52 26.39 -14.08
N VAL A 11 -8.52 26.88 -14.81
CA VAL A 11 -8.14 28.32 -14.82
C VAL A 11 -9.18 29.18 -15.53
N GLN A 12 -9.98 28.62 -16.44
CA GLN A 12 -11.07 29.32 -17.14
C GLN A 12 -12.36 29.44 -16.32
N GLY A 13 -12.37 29.00 -15.05
CA GLY A 13 -13.51 29.17 -14.15
C GLY A 13 -14.71 28.28 -14.47
N ARG A 14 -14.48 27.10 -15.09
CA ARG A 14 -15.53 26.15 -15.46
C ARG A 14 -15.90 25.16 -14.35
N VAL A 15 -15.22 25.22 -13.20
CA VAL A 15 -15.44 24.30 -12.07
C VAL A 15 -15.58 25.07 -10.76
N ASP A 16 -16.52 24.63 -9.93
CA ASP A 16 -16.78 25.21 -8.59
C ASP A 16 -15.91 24.54 -7.49
N GLY A 17 -15.19 23.47 -7.83
CA GLY A 17 -14.36 22.69 -6.91
C GLY A 17 -13.65 21.53 -7.60
N ALA A 18 -12.64 20.96 -6.93
CA ALA A 18 -11.86 19.83 -7.44
C ALA A 18 -11.67 18.73 -6.38
N ILE A 19 -11.69 17.48 -6.82
CA ILE A 19 -11.27 16.30 -6.04
C ILE A 19 -9.99 15.79 -6.69
N MET A 20 -8.91 15.73 -5.91
CA MET A 20 -7.57 15.42 -6.38
C MET A 20 -7.11 14.09 -5.79
N GLY A 21 -6.63 13.18 -6.64
CA GLY A 21 -6.15 11.85 -6.29
C GLY A 21 -4.63 11.76 -6.24
N HIS A 22 -4.10 10.54 -6.30
CA HIS A 22 -2.65 10.29 -6.17
C HIS A 22 -1.84 10.64 -7.42
N TRP A 23 -2.52 10.79 -8.57
CA TRP A 23 -1.90 11.09 -9.85
C TRP A 23 -1.73 12.57 -10.11
N ASP A 24 -2.35 13.40 -9.27
CA ASP A 24 -2.30 14.84 -9.40
C ASP A 24 -1.04 15.39 -8.75
N ASP A 25 -0.34 16.25 -9.47
CA ASP A 25 0.86 16.87 -8.98
C ASP A 25 0.55 18.06 -8.04
N LEU A 26 1.52 18.38 -7.19
CA LEU A 26 1.39 19.46 -6.22
C LEU A 26 1.22 20.85 -6.89
N GLU A 27 1.77 21.06 -8.09
CA GLU A 27 1.64 22.33 -8.82
C GLU A 27 0.18 22.58 -9.21
N THR A 28 -0.52 21.55 -9.70
CA THR A 28 -1.95 21.63 -10.05
C THR A 28 -2.80 21.99 -8.83
N ILE A 29 -2.53 21.38 -7.69
CA ILE A 29 -3.27 21.65 -6.44
C ILE A 29 -3.00 23.07 -5.94
N LEU A 30 -1.75 23.53 -6.01
CA LEU A 30 -1.38 24.90 -5.68
C LEU A 30 -1.99 25.92 -6.65
N ALA A 31 -2.12 25.58 -7.93
CA ALA A 31 -2.78 26.42 -8.92
C ALA A 31 -4.28 26.60 -8.62
N LEU A 32 -4.98 25.51 -8.29
CA LEU A 32 -6.37 25.53 -7.84
C LEU A 32 -6.55 26.42 -6.59
N GLN A 33 -5.62 26.30 -5.62
CA GLN A 33 -5.63 27.13 -4.43
C GLN A 33 -5.47 28.63 -4.75
N ARG A 34 -4.51 28.98 -5.63
CA ARG A 34 -4.31 30.37 -6.08
C ARG A 34 -5.54 30.93 -6.79
N ALA A 35 -6.27 30.08 -7.52
CA ALA A 35 -7.53 30.43 -8.15
C ALA A 35 -8.72 30.48 -7.18
N LYS A 36 -8.52 30.21 -5.87
CA LYS A 36 -9.54 30.13 -4.83
C LYS A 36 -10.63 29.08 -5.11
N ILE A 37 -10.27 28.03 -5.84
CA ILE A 37 -11.14 26.88 -6.08
C ILE A 37 -10.99 25.92 -4.89
N PRO A 38 -12.09 25.53 -4.20
CA PRO A 38 -12.04 24.53 -3.15
C PRO A 38 -11.48 23.20 -3.64
N VAL A 39 -10.54 22.62 -2.88
CA VAL A 39 -9.90 21.34 -3.21
C VAL A 39 -10.00 20.36 -2.06
N VAL A 40 -10.42 19.13 -2.37
CA VAL A 40 -10.31 17.97 -1.48
C VAL A 40 -9.32 16.99 -2.09
N VAL A 41 -8.33 16.58 -1.29
CA VAL A 41 -7.31 15.61 -1.69
C VAL A 41 -7.65 14.24 -1.08
N THR A 42 -7.60 13.18 -1.88
CA THR A 42 -7.93 11.81 -1.45
C THR A 42 -6.71 10.89 -1.37
N SER A 43 -5.50 11.45 -1.50
CA SER A 43 -4.23 10.74 -1.49
C SER A 43 -3.24 11.37 -0.51
N HIS A 44 -2.32 10.56 -0.01
CA HIS A 44 -1.20 11.09 0.77
C HIS A 44 -0.17 11.70 -0.17
N LEU A 45 -0.30 13.00 -0.44
CA LEU A 45 0.68 13.72 -1.25
C LEU A 45 1.93 14.07 -0.45
N GLN A 46 1.77 14.68 0.71
CA GLN A 46 2.83 15.01 1.69
C GLN A 46 2.22 15.21 3.08
N GLU A 47 3.06 15.14 4.11
CA GLU A 47 2.70 15.55 5.47
C GLU A 47 2.57 17.09 5.52
N ASN A 48 1.57 17.60 6.26
CA ASN A 48 1.37 19.03 6.56
C ASN A 48 1.03 19.95 5.37
N ILE A 49 0.23 19.49 4.42
CA ILE A 49 -0.26 20.36 3.35
C ILE A 49 -1.54 21.07 3.79
N PRO A 50 -1.73 22.38 3.53
CA PRO A 50 -2.92 23.14 3.95
C PRO A 50 -4.19 22.83 3.12
N PHE A 51 -4.40 21.56 2.78
CA PHE A 51 -5.56 21.09 2.01
C PHE A 51 -6.45 20.20 2.87
N MET A 52 -7.76 20.21 2.58
CA MET A 52 -8.66 19.21 3.13
C MET A 52 -8.27 17.85 2.55
N GLN A 53 -7.98 16.89 3.44
CA GLN A 53 -7.61 15.53 3.04
C GLN A 53 -8.64 14.54 3.54
N VAL A 54 -9.03 13.61 2.68
CA VAL A 54 -9.84 12.43 3.02
C VAL A 54 -8.99 11.23 2.68
N VAL A 55 -8.23 10.76 3.66
CA VAL A 55 -7.31 9.62 3.52
C VAL A 55 -7.66 8.54 4.53
N PRO A 56 -7.40 7.25 4.21
CA PRO A 56 -7.61 6.18 5.17
C PRO A 56 -6.66 6.28 6.36
N ASP A 57 -7.05 5.68 7.48
CA ASP A 57 -6.12 5.46 8.60
C ASP A 57 -5.25 4.22 8.33
N ASP A 58 -4.17 4.44 7.60
CA ASP A 58 -3.24 3.39 7.17
C ASP A 58 -2.55 2.68 8.35
N TYR A 59 -2.31 3.38 9.45
CA TYR A 59 -1.76 2.75 10.65
C TYR A 59 -2.77 1.80 11.26
N ALA A 60 -4.03 2.25 11.41
CA ALA A 60 -5.11 1.39 11.90
C ALA A 60 -5.35 0.17 11.01
N MET A 61 -5.19 0.28 9.68
CA MET A 61 -5.23 -0.89 8.78
C MET A 61 -4.16 -1.92 9.14
N GLY A 62 -2.92 -1.50 9.37
CA GLY A 62 -1.84 -2.38 9.81
C GLY A 62 -2.13 -3.06 11.15
N VAL A 63 -2.69 -2.32 12.11
CA VAL A 63 -3.13 -2.85 13.41
C VAL A 63 -4.19 -3.95 13.22
N LEU A 64 -5.25 -3.65 12.45
CA LEU A 64 -6.34 -4.58 12.19
C LEU A 64 -5.85 -5.87 11.49
N ALA A 65 -4.96 -5.74 10.51
CA ALA A 65 -4.37 -6.89 9.83
C ALA A 65 -3.57 -7.77 10.81
N ALA A 66 -2.74 -7.17 11.67
CA ALA A 66 -1.97 -7.88 12.68
C ALA A 66 -2.87 -8.62 13.68
N GLU A 67 -3.86 -7.93 14.25
CA GLU A 67 -4.79 -8.52 15.22
C GLU A 67 -5.60 -9.65 14.60
N HIS A 68 -6.10 -9.45 13.37
CA HIS A 68 -6.86 -10.46 12.66
C HIS A 68 -6.01 -11.72 12.43
N LEU A 69 -4.82 -11.58 11.84
CA LEU A 69 -3.95 -12.71 11.54
C LEU A 69 -3.48 -13.42 12.82
N ALA A 70 -3.16 -12.68 13.88
CA ALA A 70 -2.83 -13.26 15.18
C ALA A 70 -4.02 -14.03 15.80
N SER A 71 -5.24 -13.51 15.67
CA SER A 71 -6.46 -14.16 16.16
C SER A 71 -6.75 -15.49 15.44
N LYS A 72 -6.25 -15.67 14.21
CA LYS A 72 -6.32 -16.93 13.46
C LYS A 72 -5.29 -17.97 13.89
N GLY A 73 -4.42 -17.64 14.85
CA GLY A 73 -3.47 -18.57 15.45
C GLY A 73 -2.10 -18.61 14.78
N PHE A 74 -1.84 -17.74 13.79
CA PHE A 74 -0.51 -17.63 13.18
C PHE A 74 0.54 -17.18 14.22
N ARG A 75 1.78 -17.64 14.02
CA ARG A 75 2.94 -17.34 14.89
C ARG A 75 4.12 -16.78 14.10
N THR A 76 4.14 -17.04 12.80
CA THR A 76 5.09 -16.46 11.85
C THR A 76 4.35 -15.42 11.02
N PHE A 77 4.88 -14.21 10.99
CA PHE A 77 4.27 -13.09 10.30
C PHE A 77 5.26 -12.46 9.34
N ALA A 78 4.73 -11.98 8.22
CA ALA A 78 5.51 -11.35 7.20
C ALA A 78 4.81 -10.08 6.67
N TYR A 79 5.60 -9.10 6.27
CA TYR A 79 5.14 -7.91 5.57
C TYR A 79 5.78 -7.85 4.18
N TYR A 80 4.97 -7.61 3.14
CA TYR A 80 5.45 -7.36 1.79
C TYR A 80 5.05 -5.95 1.34
N GLY A 81 6.03 -5.05 1.26
CA GLY A 81 5.80 -3.64 0.92
C GLY A 81 6.87 -3.05 0.03
N MET A 82 6.93 -1.73 -0.04
CA MET A 82 7.88 -1.00 -0.88
C MET A 82 9.25 -0.90 -0.19
N SER A 83 10.31 -0.61 -0.96
CA SER A 83 11.62 -0.31 -0.36
C SER A 83 11.59 0.99 0.42
N GLU A 84 12.38 1.11 1.50
CA GLU A 84 12.48 2.35 2.28
C GLU A 84 12.77 3.58 1.40
N ALA A 85 13.63 3.42 0.38
CA ALA A 85 14.00 4.48 -0.56
C ALA A 85 12.86 4.97 -1.47
N THR A 86 11.83 4.14 -1.67
CA THR A 86 10.71 4.42 -2.58
C THR A 86 9.35 4.40 -1.90
N SER A 87 9.32 4.03 -0.61
CA SER A 87 8.11 3.93 0.19
C SER A 87 7.45 5.28 0.36
N VAL A 88 6.13 5.27 0.30
CA VAL A 88 5.24 6.40 0.51
C VAL A 88 4.58 6.26 1.88
N SER A 89 3.93 7.33 2.37
CA SER A 89 3.44 7.38 3.76
C SER A 89 2.49 6.23 4.10
N TRP A 90 1.58 5.86 3.20
CA TRP A 90 0.62 4.79 3.44
C TRP A 90 1.30 3.43 3.66
N ASP A 91 2.34 3.10 2.88
CA ASP A 91 3.11 1.85 3.03
C ASP A 91 3.84 1.84 4.38
N ARG A 92 4.47 2.96 4.75
CA ARG A 92 5.16 3.10 6.04
C ARG A 92 4.21 2.98 7.22
N LEU A 93 3.05 3.63 7.15
CA LEU A 93 2.04 3.59 8.20
C LEU A 93 1.42 2.19 8.36
N ARG A 94 1.07 1.53 7.26
CA ARG A 94 0.60 0.12 7.26
C ARG A 94 1.65 -0.82 7.85
N ARG A 95 2.91 -0.71 7.42
CA ARG A 95 4.05 -1.47 7.97
C ARG A 95 4.18 -1.23 9.47
N ALA A 96 4.18 0.03 9.90
CA ALA A 96 4.33 0.41 11.31
C ALA A 96 3.20 -0.16 12.17
N GLY A 97 1.94 0.01 11.78
CA GLY A 97 0.78 -0.53 12.51
C GLY A 97 0.85 -2.05 12.67
N PHE A 98 1.26 -2.75 11.62
CA PHE A 98 1.42 -4.20 11.63
C PHE A 98 2.56 -4.65 12.55
N VAL A 99 3.75 -4.07 12.39
CA VAL A 99 4.96 -4.43 13.14
C VAL A 99 4.82 -4.07 14.62
N ASP A 100 4.32 -2.89 14.95
CA ASP A 100 4.15 -2.44 16.34
C ASP A 100 3.17 -3.33 17.11
N THR A 101 2.07 -3.72 16.45
CA THR A 101 1.05 -4.58 17.05
C THR A 101 1.61 -5.98 17.31
N LEU A 102 2.29 -6.58 16.34
CA LEU A 102 2.89 -7.91 16.51
C LEU A 102 4.05 -7.90 17.52
N LYS A 103 4.81 -6.81 17.59
CA LYS A 103 5.84 -6.62 18.62
C LYS A 103 5.24 -6.64 20.02
N LYS A 104 4.10 -5.96 20.24
CA LYS A 104 3.37 -6.00 21.53
C LYS A 104 2.87 -7.41 21.87
N LEU A 105 2.58 -8.23 20.85
CA LEU A 105 2.19 -9.63 20.99
C LEU A 105 3.39 -10.61 21.05
N ASN A 106 4.63 -10.11 21.11
CA ASN A 106 5.87 -10.90 21.11
C ASN A 106 6.05 -11.78 19.86
N HIS A 107 5.60 -11.30 18.71
CA HIS A 107 5.79 -11.93 17.42
C HIS A 107 6.77 -11.14 16.54
N PRO A 108 7.89 -11.73 16.10
CA PRO A 108 8.76 -11.09 15.11
C PRO A 108 8.10 -11.08 13.74
N VAL A 109 8.47 -10.08 12.92
CA VAL A 109 7.95 -9.90 11.56
C VAL A 109 9.08 -10.01 10.54
N HIS A 110 8.90 -10.86 9.54
CA HIS A 110 9.78 -10.92 8.38
C HIS A 110 9.36 -9.88 7.35
N ILE A 111 10.29 -9.07 6.86
CA ILE A 111 9.97 -7.97 5.95
C ILE A 111 10.63 -8.23 4.61
N TYR A 112 9.85 -8.16 3.53
CA TYR A 112 10.36 -8.08 2.16
C TYR A 112 10.05 -6.71 1.58
N GLU A 113 11.10 -6.07 1.11
CA GLU A 113 11.07 -4.74 0.51
C GLU A 113 11.15 -4.89 -1.00
N ASN A 114 10.10 -4.49 -1.71
CA ASN A 114 10.06 -4.47 -3.17
C ASN A 114 11.02 -3.39 -3.68
N PRO A 115 12.08 -3.76 -4.44
CA PRO A 115 13.05 -2.79 -4.94
C PRO A 115 12.55 -1.98 -6.13
N VAL A 116 11.35 -2.26 -6.66
CA VAL A 116 10.76 -1.51 -7.78
C VAL A 116 10.16 -0.20 -7.25
N PRO A 117 10.62 0.98 -7.73
CA PRO A 117 10.07 2.27 -7.32
C PRO A 117 8.63 2.48 -7.79
N ASP A 118 8.33 1.97 -8.99
CA ASP A 118 7.01 2.03 -9.59
C ASP A 118 6.18 0.82 -9.13
N TRP A 119 5.37 1.04 -8.09
CA TRP A 119 4.51 0.04 -7.48
C TRP A 119 3.42 -0.50 -8.43
N TRP A 120 3.22 0.12 -9.60
CA TRP A 120 2.34 -0.39 -10.65
C TRP A 120 3.02 -1.38 -11.59
N ARG A 121 4.37 -1.36 -11.67
CA ARG A 121 5.11 -2.25 -12.54
C ARG A 121 5.31 -3.61 -11.88
N PHE A 122 5.12 -4.65 -12.68
CA PHE A 122 5.50 -5.99 -12.28
C PHE A 122 7.01 -6.10 -12.12
N GLN A 123 7.41 -6.95 -11.18
CA GLN A 123 8.80 -7.32 -11.01
C GLN A 123 9.35 -7.99 -12.26
N ASN A 124 10.61 -7.69 -12.60
CA ASN A 124 11.35 -8.45 -13.60
C ASN A 124 11.67 -9.87 -13.08
N ASP A 125 12.15 -10.74 -13.96
CA ASP A 125 12.44 -12.14 -13.63
C ASP A 125 13.37 -12.31 -12.42
N GLN A 126 14.35 -11.42 -12.26
CA GLN A 126 15.30 -11.50 -11.15
C GLN A 126 14.63 -11.15 -9.82
N GLN A 127 13.79 -10.12 -9.81
CA GLN A 127 13.04 -9.71 -8.63
C GLN A 127 12.02 -10.78 -8.24
N GLN A 128 11.30 -11.37 -9.20
CA GLN A 128 10.37 -12.48 -8.94
C GLN A 128 11.11 -13.70 -8.36
N LYS A 129 12.31 -14.03 -8.85
CA LYS A 129 13.14 -15.10 -8.28
C LYS A 129 13.50 -14.84 -6.82
N ASN A 130 13.82 -13.58 -6.47
CA ASN A 130 14.13 -13.20 -5.10
C ASN A 130 12.90 -13.33 -4.19
N LEU A 131 11.74 -12.87 -4.65
CA LEU A 131 10.49 -12.98 -3.90
C LEU A 131 10.07 -14.44 -3.69
N ARG A 132 10.14 -15.29 -4.72
CA ARG A 132 9.91 -16.75 -4.59
C ARG A 132 10.80 -17.36 -3.53
N ARG A 133 12.10 -17.09 -3.60
CA ARG A 133 13.08 -17.63 -2.65
C ARG A 133 12.77 -17.17 -1.23
N TRP A 134 12.40 -15.91 -1.05
CA TRP A 134 12.02 -15.40 0.26
C TRP A 134 10.77 -16.10 0.80
N LEU A 135 9.68 -16.13 0.02
CA LEU A 135 8.42 -16.80 0.37
C LEU A 135 8.63 -18.27 0.75
N LYS A 136 9.45 -19.00 -0.01
CA LYS A 136 9.75 -20.41 0.23
C LYS A 136 10.48 -20.66 1.55
N ASN A 137 11.38 -19.76 1.94
CA ASN A 137 12.23 -19.92 3.12
C ASN A 137 11.62 -19.39 4.43
N LEU A 138 10.45 -18.75 4.39
CA LEU A 138 9.74 -18.37 5.62
C LEU A 138 9.26 -19.62 6.38
N PRO A 139 9.35 -19.65 7.73
CA PRO A 139 8.76 -20.73 8.53
C PRO A 139 7.26 -20.90 8.26
N LYS A 140 6.78 -22.14 8.15
CA LYS A 140 5.36 -22.45 7.88
C LYS A 140 4.62 -22.91 9.15
N PRO A 141 3.32 -22.63 9.29
CA PRO A 141 2.53 -21.72 8.46
C PRO A 141 2.85 -20.24 8.78
N PHE A 142 2.73 -19.34 7.81
CA PHE A 142 2.90 -17.90 8.03
C PHE A 142 1.75 -17.05 7.49
N ALA A 143 1.55 -15.89 8.09
CA ALA A 143 0.62 -14.89 7.60
C ALA A 143 1.38 -13.72 6.96
N LEU A 144 1.05 -13.40 5.71
CA LEU A 144 1.60 -12.28 4.98
C LEU A 144 0.59 -11.13 4.94
N PHE A 145 1.00 -9.95 5.41
CA PHE A 145 0.31 -8.70 5.12
C PHE A 145 1.04 -7.98 3.97
N ALA A 146 0.36 -7.82 2.85
CA ALA A 146 0.89 -7.10 1.69
C ALA A 146 0.34 -5.67 1.69
N CYS A 147 1.18 -4.70 1.32
CA CYS A 147 0.83 -3.29 1.39
C CYS A 147 -0.35 -2.91 0.47
N LEU A 148 -0.58 -3.67 -0.59
CA LEU A 148 -1.66 -3.52 -1.58
C LEU A 148 -2.06 -4.88 -2.17
N ASP A 149 -3.26 -5.00 -2.72
CA ASP A 149 -3.77 -6.23 -3.34
C ASP A 149 -2.94 -6.71 -4.52
N ARG A 150 -2.31 -5.81 -5.29
CA ARG A 150 -1.36 -6.19 -6.34
C ARG A 150 -0.17 -6.98 -5.78
N PHE A 151 0.35 -6.55 -4.64
CA PHE A 151 1.47 -7.20 -3.95
C PHE A 151 1.01 -8.54 -3.37
N ALA A 152 -0.21 -8.58 -2.81
CA ALA A 152 -0.84 -9.83 -2.37
C ALA A 152 -0.98 -10.83 -3.52
N TYR A 153 -1.51 -10.39 -4.66
CA TYR A 153 -1.68 -11.21 -5.87
C TYR A 153 -0.36 -11.76 -6.37
N GLU A 154 0.67 -10.93 -6.46
CA GLU A 154 2.01 -11.36 -6.87
C GLU A 154 2.56 -12.43 -5.92
N ALA A 155 2.46 -12.21 -4.60
CA ALA A 155 2.91 -13.17 -3.61
C ALA A 155 2.15 -14.50 -3.71
N ILE A 156 0.83 -14.47 -3.86
CA ILE A 156 -0.02 -15.67 -4.02
C ILE A 156 0.38 -16.45 -5.28
N ARG A 157 0.52 -15.75 -6.42
CA ARG A 157 0.89 -16.38 -7.69
C ARG A 157 2.23 -17.09 -7.57
N LEU A 158 3.25 -16.39 -7.07
CA LEU A 158 4.60 -16.93 -6.91
C LEU A 158 4.66 -18.07 -5.88
N ALA A 159 3.92 -17.96 -4.78
CA ALA A 159 3.83 -19.00 -3.76
C ALA A 159 3.21 -20.29 -4.32
N ARG A 160 2.13 -20.19 -5.09
CA ARG A 160 1.48 -21.33 -5.74
C ARG A 160 2.41 -22.02 -6.75
N GLU A 161 3.16 -21.24 -7.52
CA GLU A 161 4.15 -21.78 -8.46
C GLU A 161 5.31 -22.51 -7.74
N GLU A 162 5.57 -22.19 -6.47
CA GLU A 162 6.51 -22.92 -5.59
C GLU A 162 5.86 -24.06 -4.80
N GLY A 163 4.56 -24.32 -5.01
CA GLY A 163 3.81 -25.40 -4.37
C GLY A 163 3.29 -25.11 -2.97
N LEU A 164 3.28 -23.85 -2.50
CA LEU A 164 2.70 -23.50 -1.21
C LEU A 164 1.16 -23.55 -1.28
N MET A 165 0.54 -24.15 -0.27
CA MET A 165 -0.91 -24.27 -0.14
C MET A 165 -1.50 -23.13 0.71
N MET A 166 -2.67 -22.62 0.31
CA MET A 166 -3.38 -21.58 1.07
C MET A 166 -4.70 -22.16 1.63
N PRO A 167 -4.99 -22.00 2.94
CA PRO A 167 -4.21 -21.29 3.95
C PRO A 167 -3.14 -22.13 4.69
N GLU A 168 -2.92 -23.39 4.30
CA GLU A 168 -2.15 -24.37 5.08
C GLU A 168 -0.67 -24.00 5.29
N ASP A 169 -0.01 -23.45 4.27
CA ASP A 169 1.37 -22.96 4.36
C ASP A 169 1.42 -21.45 4.56
N MET A 170 0.47 -20.72 3.96
CA MET A 170 0.45 -19.26 3.95
C MET A 170 -0.97 -18.72 3.91
N ALA A 171 -1.23 -17.72 4.74
CA ALA A 171 -2.39 -16.84 4.58
C ALA A 171 -1.91 -15.47 4.10
N VAL A 172 -2.77 -14.76 3.36
CA VAL A 172 -2.45 -13.44 2.79
C VAL A 172 -3.57 -12.48 3.07
N CYS A 173 -3.22 -11.25 3.48
CA CYS A 173 -4.11 -10.12 3.59
C CYS A 173 -3.52 -8.98 2.76
N GLY A 174 -4.30 -8.43 1.83
CA GLY A 174 -3.97 -7.23 1.05
C GLY A 174 -4.81 -6.03 1.49
N VAL A 175 -4.71 -4.95 0.72
CA VAL A 175 -5.43 -3.68 0.94
C VAL A 175 -5.92 -3.17 -0.43
N ASP A 176 -7.09 -2.51 -0.42
CA ASP A 176 -7.83 -1.88 -1.52
C ASP A 176 -9.01 -2.68 -2.12
N ASN A 177 -9.14 -3.98 -1.83
CA ASN A 177 -10.24 -4.85 -2.29
C ASN A 177 -10.48 -4.79 -3.81
N SER A 178 -9.41 -4.98 -4.59
CA SER A 178 -9.38 -4.88 -6.05
C SER A 178 -9.27 -6.21 -6.78
#